data_AF-A0A7V8IKH7-F1
#
_entry.id   AF-A0A7V8IKH7-F1
#
_cell.length_a   1.000
_cell.length_b   1.000
_cell.length_c   1.000
_cell.angle_alpha   90.00
_cell.angle_beta   90.00
_cell.angle_gamma   90.00
#
_symmetry.space_group_name_H-M   'P 1'
#
loop_
_entity.id
_entity.type
_entity.pdbx_description
1 polymer ?
#
loop_
_entity_poly.entity_id
_entity_poly.type
_entity_poly.pdbx_seq_one_letter_code
_entity_poly.pdbx_strand_id
1 'polypeptide(L)'
;MQIPTWEQFSAVFAASGDEQAQAVRKALLQQYSEFDDDSAASSVNNYVDALITIYGYFLDYKEGTFSIVEWLEEKLGDTFTAEFDYDNDTVKVYFADRVTVLSHHSMGTGEFEQDLAKLERLMKDRYHFLYRRPGEGVVNDTEEWLLVPAEDWQRAVQRYGQAQVSAHFRRCANRESIWDELYRCKTRIFLWLVLPVIVVFSLYVVWGTLKSDTPPPQPKGCENVDRAYSDQSEQVAAIMKYQMRKKLGCDSR
;
A
#
# COMPACT_ATOMS: atom_id res chain seq x y z
N MET A 1 18.19 -6.62 -24.32
CA MET A 1 17.20 -5.52 -24.54
C MET A 1 17.89 -4.16 -24.51
N GLN A 2 17.25 -3.08 -25.01
CA GLN A 2 17.86 -1.74 -25.15
C GLN A 2 17.46 -0.78 -24.01
N ILE A 3 18.24 0.28 -23.80
CA ILE A 3 17.98 1.44 -22.92
C ILE A 3 17.53 2.61 -23.83
N PRO A 4 16.64 3.52 -23.41
CA PRO A 4 16.22 4.63 -24.27
C PRO A 4 17.42 5.54 -24.57
N THR A 5 17.47 6.10 -25.78
CA THR A 5 18.47 7.13 -26.08
C THR A 5 18.18 8.41 -25.30
N TRP A 6 19.18 9.28 -25.19
CA TRP A 6 19.01 10.59 -24.58
C TRP A 6 17.84 11.38 -25.20
N GLU A 7 17.70 11.38 -26.52
CA GLU A 7 16.63 12.09 -27.23
C GLU A 7 15.25 11.54 -26.82
N GLN A 8 15.12 10.21 -26.73
CA GLN A 8 13.89 9.56 -26.31
C GLN A 8 13.57 9.87 -24.84
N PHE A 9 14.55 9.72 -23.95
CA PHE A 9 14.36 10.00 -22.52
C PHE A 9 14.03 11.48 -22.27
N SER A 10 14.79 12.41 -22.86
CA SER A 10 14.60 13.85 -22.65
C SER A 10 13.32 14.40 -23.30
N ALA A 11 12.82 13.75 -24.35
CA ALA A 11 11.56 14.11 -24.97
C ALA A 11 10.37 13.98 -24.01
N VAL A 12 10.45 13.24 -22.90
CA VAL A 12 9.39 13.21 -21.89
C VAL A 12 9.15 14.60 -21.28
N PHE A 13 10.23 15.33 -20.98
CA PHE A 13 10.17 16.55 -20.16
C PHE A 13 10.02 17.83 -20.98
N ALA A 14 10.28 17.78 -22.29
CA ALA A 14 10.20 18.95 -23.15
C ALA A 14 8.78 19.54 -23.22
N ALA A 15 8.68 20.85 -23.43
CA ALA A 15 7.39 21.52 -23.58
C ALA A 15 6.64 21.00 -24.82
N SER A 16 5.31 21.03 -24.78
CA SER A 16 4.50 20.57 -25.92
C SER A 16 4.74 21.35 -27.21
N GLY A 17 5.30 22.56 -27.17
CA GLY A 17 5.65 23.34 -28.36
C GLY A 17 7.04 23.06 -28.94
N ASP A 18 7.83 22.15 -28.36
CA ASP A 18 9.16 21.78 -28.87
C ASP A 18 9.02 20.84 -30.07
N GLU A 19 9.24 21.36 -31.28
CA GLU A 19 9.09 20.62 -32.54
C GLU A 19 10.00 19.39 -32.61
N GLN A 20 11.22 19.48 -32.07
CA GLN A 20 12.17 18.37 -32.07
C GLN A 20 11.68 17.25 -31.13
N ALA A 21 11.25 17.61 -29.92
CA ALA A 21 10.71 16.62 -28.99
C ALA A 21 9.41 16.00 -29.52
N GLN A 22 8.53 16.78 -30.14
CA GLN A 22 7.33 16.26 -30.80
C GLN A 22 7.66 15.24 -31.89
N ALA A 23 8.66 15.53 -32.73
CA ALA A 23 9.09 14.61 -33.78
C ALA A 23 9.61 13.28 -33.20
N VAL A 24 10.41 13.33 -32.13
CA VAL A 24 10.89 12.14 -31.42
C VAL A 24 9.73 11.34 -30.83
N ARG A 25 8.77 12.02 -30.17
CA ARG A 25 7.58 11.36 -29.59
C ARG A 25 6.77 10.65 -30.66
N LYS A 26 6.49 11.34 -31.77
CA LYS A 26 5.72 10.81 -32.89
C LYS A 26 6.42 9.63 -33.56
N ALA A 27 7.74 9.72 -33.77
CA ALA A 27 8.51 8.65 -34.40
C ALA A 27 8.47 7.36 -33.56
N LEU A 28 8.61 7.45 -32.23
CA LEU A 28 8.52 6.29 -31.35
C LEU A 28 7.11 5.68 -31.39
N LEU A 29 6.07 6.50 -31.28
CA LEU A 29 4.68 6.02 -31.32
C LEU A 29 4.32 5.36 -32.65
N GLN A 30 4.81 5.91 -33.77
CA GLN A 30 4.62 5.32 -35.10
C GLN A 30 5.34 3.99 -35.27
N GLN A 31 6.49 3.81 -34.61
CA GLN A 31 7.22 2.54 -34.63
C GLN A 31 6.45 1.45 -33.87
N TYR A 32 5.70 1.81 -32.84
CA TYR A 32 5.02 0.90 -31.92
C TYR A 32 3.49 1.04 -31.99
N SER A 33 2.97 0.88 -33.22
CA SER A 33 1.61 1.06 -33.76
C SER A 33 0.37 0.62 -32.94
N GLU A 34 0.49 0.24 -31.67
CA GLU A 34 -0.58 -0.28 -30.81
C GLU A 34 -1.10 0.72 -29.76
N PHE A 35 -0.59 1.95 -29.70
CA PHE A 35 -1.17 2.96 -28.82
C PHE A 35 -2.34 3.64 -29.52
N ASP A 36 -3.54 3.14 -29.23
CA ASP A 36 -4.82 3.73 -29.61
C ASP A 36 -4.78 5.25 -29.43
N ASP A 37 -5.26 5.95 -30.45
CA ASP A 37 -5.37 7.40 -30.59
C ASP A 37 -6.50 7.91 -29.66
N ASP A 38 -6.45 7.52 -28.39
CA ASP A 38 -7.43 7.87 -27.39
C ASP A 38 -7.25 9.36 -27.08
N SER A 39 -7.97 10.17 -27.86
CA SER A 39 -7.90 11.64 -27.93
C SER A 39 -8.08 12.38 -26.59
N ALA A 40 -8.39 11.66 -25.52
CA ALA A 40 -8.51 12.17 -24.16
C ALA A 40 -7.19 12.16 -23.37
N ALA A 41 -6.23 11.29 -23.71
CA ALA A 41 -4.91 11.26 -23.07
C ALA A 41 -3.99 12.29 -23.73
N SER A 42 -3.23 13.05 -22.92
CA SER A 42 -2.23 13.96 -23.49
C SER A 42 -1.21 13.16 -24.30
N SER A 43 -0.77 13.66 -25.46
CA SER A 43 0.22 12.98 -26.33
C SER A 43 1.53 12.62 -25.60
N VAL A 44 1.82 13.26 -24.48
CA VAL A 44 2.95 12.95 -23.60
C VAL A 44 2.71 11.69 -22.78
N ASN A 45 1.48 11.44 -22.32
CA ASN A 45 1.16 10.22 -21.56
C ASN A 45 1.31 8.98 -22.44
N ASN A 46 0.70 8.97 -23.63
CA ASN A 46 0.84 7.85 -24.57
C ASN A 46 2.31 7.61 -24.93
N TYR A 47 3.09 8.68 -25.06
CA TYR A 47 4.53 8.56 -25.28
C TYR A 47 5.28 7.93 -24.10
N VAL A 48 4.99 8.35 -22.87
CA VAL A 48 5.62 7.77 -21.67
C VAL A 48 5.22 6.31 -21.50
N ASP A 49 3.95 5.97 -21.74
CA ASP A 49 3.46 4.59 -21.68
C ASP A 49 4.21 3.72 -22.69
N ALA A 50 4.33 4.18 -23.95
CA ALA A 50 5.14 3.50 -24.96
C ALA A 50 6.60 3.36 -24.55
N LEU A 51 7.22 4.44 -24.03
CA LEU A 51 8.61 4.42 -23.58
C LEU A 51 8.84 3.36 -22.50
N ILE A 52 7.96 3.28 -21.50
CA ILE A 52 8.03 2.27 -20.44
C ILE A 52 7.79 0.87 -21.00
N THR A 53 6.81 0.69 -21.87
CA THR A 53 6.53 -0.62 -22.47
C THR A 53 7.73 -1.17 -23.25
N ILE A 54 8.46 -0.30 -23.94
CA ILE A 54 9.59 -0.70 -24.79
C ILE A 54 10.86 -0.92 -23.97
N TYR A 55 11.13 -0.01 -23.04
CA TYR A 55 12.45 0.07 -22.40
C TYR A 55 12.44 -0.31 -20.92
N GLY A 56 11.29 -0.21 -20.28
CA GLY A 56 11.11 -0.42 -18.85
C GLY A 56 11.04 -1.89 -18.43
N TYR A 57 10.56 -2.05 -17.20
CA TYR A 57 10.20 -3.30 -16.55
C TYR A 57 8.94 -3.08 -15.76
N PHE A 58 8.03 -4.04 -15.84
CA PHE A 58 6.78 -4.05 -15.09
C PHE A 58 6.95 -5.05 -13.96
N LEU A 59 7.09 -4.54 -12.75
CA LEU A 59 7.24 -5.37 -11.56
C LEU A 59 5.85 -5.68 -11.00
N ASP A 60 5.42 -6.92 -11.12
CA ASP A 60 4.13 -7.40 -10.59
C ASP A 60 4.21 -7.60 -9.06
N TYR A 61 3.09 -7.47 -8.34
CA TYR A 61 3.01 -7.69 -6.90
C TYR A 61 3.46 -9.07 -6.43
N LYS A 62 3.48 -10.07 -7.31
CA LYS A 62 4.02 -11.41 -7.01
C LYS A 62 5.53 -11.50 -7.17
N GLU A 63 6.15 -10.51 -7.79
CA GLU A 63 7.58 -10.47 -8.03
C GLU A 63 8.33 -9.86 -6.83
N GLY A 64 9.65 -10.00 -6.85
CA GLY A 64 10.49 -9.61 -5.72
C GLY A 64 11.93 -9.34 -6.13
N THR A 65 12.84 -9.36 -5.16
CA THR A 65 14.25 -9.03 -5.38
C THR A 65 14.86 -9.84 -6.53
N PHE A 66 14.54 -11.13 -6.64
CA PHE A 66 15.12 -12.00 -7.68
C PHE A 66 14.68 -11.59 -9.08
N SER A 67 13.39 -11.31 -9.28
CA SER A 67 12.84 -10.91 -10.58
C SER A 67 13.54 -9.66 -11.14
N ILE A 68 13.85 -8.70 -10.26
CA ILE A 68 14.60 -7.49 -10.64
C ILE A 68 16.04 -7.84 -11.02
N VAL A 69 16.70 -8.71 -10.26
CA VAL A 69 18.09 -9.09 -10.51
C VAL A 69 18.22 -9.88 -11.80
N GLU A 70 17.30 -10.82 -12.07
CA GLU A 70 17.22 -11.55 -13.33
C GLU A 70 17.01 -10.59 -14.51
N TRP A 71 16.08 -9.65 -14.38
CA TRP A 71 15.85 -8.62 -15.39
C TRP A 71 17.11 -7.78 -15.66
N LEU A 72 17.83 -7.37 -14.61
CA LEU A 72 19.06 -6.59 -14.74
C LEU A 72 20.20 -7.36 -15.40
N GLU A 73 20.36 -8.64 -15.05
CA GLU A 73 21.34 -9.53 -15.67
C GLU A 73 21.06 -9.68 -17.16
N GLU A 74 19.79 -9.88 -17.56
CA GLU A 74 19.41 -9.90 -18.97
C GLU A 74 19.64 -8.54 -19.67
N LYS A 75 19.37 -7.43 -18.97
CA LYS A 75 19.44 -6.08 -19.57
C LYS A 75 20.88 -5.60 -19.74
N LEU A 76 21.75 -5.85 -18.76
CA LEU A 76 23.10 -5.28 -18.69
C LEU A 76 24.20 -6.27 -19.09
N GLY A 77 23.88 -7.56 -19.21
CA GLY A 77 24.82 -8.61 -19.61
C GLY A 77 26.06 -8.62 -18.73
N ASP A 78 27.24 -8.81 -19.31
CA ASP A 78 28.52 -8.99 -18.59
C ASP A 78 28.87 -7.88 -17.58
N THR A 79 28.24 -6.70 -17.64
CA THR A 79 28.46 -5.62 -16.66
C THR A 79 27.76 -5.88 -15.32
N PHE A 80 26.72 -6.73 -15.32
CA PHE A 80 25.91 -7.11 -14.17
C PHE A 80 25.68 -8.62 -14.18
N THR A 81 26.22 -9.33 -13.20
CA THR A 81 26.04 -10.78 -13.09
C THR A 81 25.53 -11.15 -11.70
N ALA A 82 24.83 -12.27 -11.59
CA ALA A 82 24.22 -12.72 -10.36
C ALA A 82 24.45 -14.22 -10.10
N GLU A 83 24.69 -14.56 -8.84
CA GLU A 83 24.73 -15.94 -8.35
C GLU A 83 23.57 -16.15 -7.38
N PHE A 84 22.57 -16.92 -7.81
CA PHE A 84 21.38 -17.22 -7.01
C PHE A 84 21.62 -18.43 -6.10
N ASP A 85 21.36 -18.24 -4.81
CA ASP A 85 21.32 -19.29 -3.80
C ASP A 85 19.87 -19.46 -3.35
N TYR A 86 19.17 -20.38 -4.01
CA TYR A 86 17.77 -20.71 -3.73
C TYR A 86 17.58 -21.46 -2.40
N ASP A 87 18.63 -22.04 -1.83
CA ASP A 87 18.52 -22.74 -0.54
C ASP A 87 18.45 -21.74 0.62
N ASN A 88 19.12 -20.59 0.49
CA ASN A 88 19.13 -19.53 1.48
C ASN A 88 18.28 -18.30 1.10
N ASP A 89 17.56 -18.36 -0.03
CA ASP A 89 16.82 -17.22 -0.58
C ASP A 89 17.69 -15.96 -0.69
N THR A 90 18.93 -16.10 -1.19
CA THR A 90 19.84 -14.97 -1.40
C THR A 90 20.38 -14.92 -2.83
N VAL A 91 20.80 -13.72 -3.24
CA VAL A 91 21.48 -13.52 -4.51
C VAL A 91 22.69 -12.63 -4.32
N LYS A 92 23.82 -13.08 -4.85
CA LYS A 92 25.07 -12.31 -4.85
C LYS A 92 25.21 -11.63 -6.20
N VAL A 93 25.16 -10.30 -6.18
CA VAL A 93 25.17 -9.45 -7.36
C VAL A 93 26.55 -8.82 -7.53
N TYR A 94 27.07 -8.92 -8.75
CA TYR A 94 28.34 -8.35 -9.17
C TYR A 94 28.06 -7.25 -10.20
N PHE A 95 28.55 -6.04 -9.95
CA PHE A 95 28.43 -4.92 -10.87
C PHE A 95 29.74 -4.15 -10.93
N ALA A 96 30.38 -4.17 -12.10
CA ALA A 96 31.77 -3.72 -12.27
C ALA A 96 32.71 -4.42 -11.26
N ASP A 97 33.40 -3.65 -10.40
CA ASP A 97 34.32 -4.13 -9.37
C ASP A 97 33.66 -4.29 -7.99
N ARG A 98 32.34 -4.11 -7.91
CA ARG A 98 31.58 -4.12 -6.65
C ARG A 98 30.68 -5.33 -6.54
N VAL A 99 30.47 -5.76 -5.30
CA VAL A 99 29.64 -6.92 -4.96
C VAL A 99 28.71 -6.56 -3.82
N THR A 100 27.47 -7.03 -3.89
CA THR A 100 26.53 -7.00 -2.77
C THR A 100 25.77 -8.33 -2.69
N VAL A 101 25.32 -8.69 -1.49
CA VAL A 101 24.40 -9.80 -1.27
C VAL A 101 23.04 -9.21 -0.92
N LEU A 102 22.00 -9.73 -1.57
CA LEU A 102 20.60 -9.39 -1.35
C LEU A 102 19.84 -10.64 -0.92
N SER A 103 18.72 -10.45 -0.23
CA SER A 103 17.79 -11.50 0.13
C SER A 103 16.54 -11.43 -0.76
N HIS A 104 15.93 -12.58 -1.02
CA HIS A 104 14.67 -12.63 -1.74
C HIS A 104 13.55 -12.14 -0.84
N HIS A 105 12.96 -11.00 -1.23
CA HIS A 105 11.80 -10.44 -0.56
C HIS A 105 10.76 -10.06 -1.60
N SER A 106 9.49 -10.31 -1.29
CA SER A 106 8.38 -9.90 -2.15
C SER A 106 8.26 -8.38 -2.17
N MET A 107 7.84 -7.84 -3.33
CA MET A 107 7.54 -6.42 -3.48
C MET A 107 6.58 -5.94 -2.40
N GLY A 108 6.82 -4.74 -1.87
CA GLY A 108 6.01 -4.17 -0.81
C GLY A 108 6.32 -4.71 0.58
N THR A 109 7.49 -5.31 0.81
CA THR A 109 8.01 -5.52 2.18
C THR A 109 9.04 -4.44 2.51
N GLY A 110 9.24 -4.13 3.79
CA GLY A 110 10.26 -3.14 4.18
C GLY A 110 11.67 -3.62 3.84
N GLU A 111 11.87 -4.93 3.89
CA GLU A 111 13.10 -5.64 3.55
C GLU A 111 13.38 -5.60 2.04
N PHE A 112 12.35 -5.76 1.21
CA PHE A 112 12.45 -5.55 -0.24
C PHE A 112 12.95 -4.14 -0.57
N GLU A 113 12.38 -3.10 0.05
CA GLU A 113 12.84 -1.72 -0.19
C GLU A 113 14.30 -1.50 0.25
N GLN A 114 14.73 -2.18 1.33
CA GLN A 114 16.12 -2.11 1.78
C GLN A 114 17.09 -2.76 0.79
N ASP A 115 16.74 -3.92 0.26
CA ASP A 115 17.56 -4.63 -0.73
C ASP A 115 17.60 -3.90 -2.06
N LEU A 116 16.47 -3.34 -2.49
CA LEU A 116 16.42 -2.46 -3.64
C LEU A 116 17.28 -1.22 -3.45
N ALA A 117 17.28 -0.61 -2.26
CA ALA A 117 18.16 0.52 -1.96
C ALA A 117 19.65 0.12 -1.94
N LYS A 118 19.99 -1.12 -1.54
CA LYS A 118 21.37 -1.65 -1.66
C LYS A 118 21.75 -1.80 -3.14
N LEU A 119 20.85 -2.34 -3.95
CA LEU A 119 21.03 -2.51 -5.40
C LEU A 119 21.19 -1.17 -6.12
N GLU A 120 20.35 -0.17 -5.83
CA GLU A 120 20.53 1.18 -6.38
C GLU A 120 21.87 1.78 -5.93
N ARG A 121 22.27 1.61 -4.66
CA ARG A 121 23.57 2.09 -4.18
C ARG A 121 24.75 1.44 -4.88
N LEU A 122 24.65 0.15 -5.22
CA LEU A 122 25.67 -0.56 -6.00
C LEU A 122 25.83 0.05 -7.39
N MET A 123 24.73 0.52 -7.99
CA MET A 123 24.69 0.95 -9.40
C MET A 123 24.69 2.46 -9.60
N LYS A 124 24.55 3.25 -8.54
CA LYS A 124 24.23 4.69 -8.55
C LYS A 124 25.10 5.57 -9.44
N ASP A 125 26.35 5.18 -9.67
CA ASP A 125 27.30 5.96 -10.45
C ASP A 125 27.09 5.79 -11.96
N ARG A 126 26.37 4.73 -12.36
CA ARG A 126 26.11 4.41 -13.76
C ARG A 126 24.63 4.42 -14.10
N TYR A 127 23.77 3.97 -13.19
CA TYR A 127 22.33 3.84 -13.44
C TYR A 127 21.47 4.26 -12.25
N HIS A 128 20.25 4.68 -12.57
CA HIS A 128 19.17 4.94 -11.63
C HIS A 128 17.93 4.14 -11.98
N PHE A 129 17.22 3.67 -10.95
CA PHE A 129 15.87 3.15 -11.05
C PHE A 129 14.88 4.30 -10.93
N LEU A 130 14.21 4.59 -12.04
CA LEU A 130 13.12 5.54 -12.09
C LEU A 130 11.82 4.77 -12.00
N TYR A 131 10.94 5.17 -11.09
CA TYR A 131 9.63 4.57 -10.97
C TYR A 131 8.55 5.58 -11.34
N ARG A 132 7.51 5.10 -12.01
CA ARG A 132 6.27 5.83 -12.28
C ARG A 132 5.12 5.08 -11.62
N ARG A 133 4.24 5.83 -10.96
CA ARG A 133 2.93 5.33 -10.53
C ARG A 133 1.88 6.01 -11.40
N PRO A 134 1.22 5.32 -12.33
CA PRO A 134 0.09 5.91 -13.03
C PRO A 134 -0.96 6.32 -11.97
N GLY A 135 -1.29 7.61 -11.95
CA GLY A 135 -2.34 8.12 -11.06
C GLY A 135 -3.70 7.59 -11.52
N GLU A 136 -4.57 7.29 -10.56
CA GLU A 136 -5.94 6.80 -10.75
C GLU A 136 -6.10 5.29 -11.00
N GLY A 137 -5.55 4.51 -10.08
CA GLY A 137 -5.98 3.14 -9.80
C GLY A 137 -5.45 2.75 -8.44
N VAL A 138 -6.30 2.70 -7.42
CA VAL A 138 -5.91 2.34 -6.03
C VAL A 138 -5.46 0.86 -5.93
N VAL A 139 -5.47 0.15 -7.05
CA VAL A 139 -5.18 -1.30 -7.19
C VAL A 139 -4.36 -1.56 -8.46
N ASN A 140 -3.45 -0.66 -8.86
CA ASN A 140 -2.46 -1.07 -9.86
C ASN A 140 -1.34 -1.78 -9.12
N ASP A 141 -1.41 -3.11 -9.15
CA ASP A 141 -0.51 -4.04 -8.48
C ASP A 141 0.83 -4.20 -9.22
N THR A 142 1.04 -3.42 -10.29
CA THR A 142 2.23 -3.44 -11.13
C THR A 142 2.95 -2.08 -11.05
N GLU A 143 4.23 -2.11 -10.70
CA GLU A 143 5.08 -0.93 -10.73
C GLU A 143 5.81 -0.79 -12.07
N GLU A 144 5.81 0.42 -12.63
CA GLU A 144 6.50 0.75 -13.89
C GLU A 144 7.89 1.31 -13.60
N TRP A 145 8.92 0.56 -13.99
CA TRP A 145 10.31 0.90 -13.73
C TRP A 145 11.05 1.18 -15.02
N LEU A 146 11.97 2.13 -14.97
CA LEU A 146 12.88 2.45 -16.06
C LEU A 146 14.30 2.54 -15.53
N LEU A 147 15.20 1.77 -16.14
CA LEU A 147 16.64 1.91 -15.89
C LEU A 147 17.19 3.00 -16.80
N VAL A 148 17.77 4.05 -16.20
CA VAL A 148 18.32 5.20 -16.94
C VAL A 148 19.77 5.44 -16.54
N PRO A 149 20.67 5.77 -17.49
CA PRO A 149 22.02 6.18 -17.16
C PRO A 149 22.04 7.39 -16.21
N ALA A 150 22.95 7.38 -15.23
CA ALA A 150 23.07 8.46 -14.25
C ALA A 150 23.37 9.82 -14.92
N GLU A 151 24.16 9.80 -15.99
CA GLU A 151 24.49 10.98 -16.79
C GLU A 151 23.24 11.59 -17.45
N ASP A 152 22.38 10.77 -18.05
CA ASP A 152 21.13 11.22 -18.69
C ASP A 152 20.15 11.78 -17.65
N TRP A 153 20.01 11.14 -16.50
CA TRP A 153 19.20 11.68 -15.41
C TRP A 153 19.71 13.06 -14.96
N GLN A 154 21.02 13.18 -14.70
CA GLN A 154 21.62 14.44 -14.27
C GLN A 154 21.45 15.52 -15.33
N ARG A 155 21.64 15.17 -16.61
CA ARG A 155 21.45 16.09 -17.74
C ARG A 155 19.98 16.55 -17.85
N ALA A 156 19.02 15.67 -17.62
CA ALA A 156 17.60 16.03 -17.59
C ALA A 156 17.28 17.00 -16.45
N VAL A 157 17.77 16.73 -15.23
CA VAL A 157 17.58 17.62 -14.07
C VAL A 157 18.20 18.98 -14.32
N GLN A 158 19.40 19.04 -14.92
CA GLN A 158 20.06 20.32 -15.26
C GLN A 158 19.29 21.11 -16.32
N ARG A 159 18.69 20.43 -17.31
CA ARG A 159 18.01 21.08 -18.44
C ARG A 159 16.57 21.50 -18.14
N TYR A 160 15.81 20.67 -17.45
CA TYR A 160 14.36 20.87 -17.24
C TYR A 160 14.01 21.20 -15.78
N GLY A 161 14.96 21.05 -14.86
CA GLY A 161 14.75 21.26 -13.44
C GLY A 161 14.18 20.04 -12.72
N GLN A 162 14.57 19.88 -11.45
CA GLN A 162 14.18 18.73 -10.62
C GLN A 162 12.65 18.56 -10.54
N ALA A 163 11.89 19.65 -10.41
CA ALA A 163 10.45 19.59 -10.25
C ALA A 163 9.74 18.99 -11.47
N GLN A 164 10.17 19.37 -12.68
CA GLN A 164 9.58 18.87 -13.92
C GLN A 164 9.94 17.41 -14.15
N VAL A 165 11.20 17.03 -13.91
CA VAL A 165 11.62 15.63 -14.01
C VAL A 165 10.87 14.76 -12.98
N SER A 166 10.74 15.24 -11.75
CA SER A 166 10.06 14.52 -10.66
C SER A 166 8.55 14.39 -10.83
N ALA A 167 7.94 15.19 -11.71
CA ALA A 167 6.52 15.11 -12.03
C ALA A 167 6.20 13.86 -12.88
N HIS A 168 7.15 13.38 -13.67
CA HIS A 168 6.98 12.19 -14.50
C HIS A 168 7.60 10.94 -13.88
N PHE A 169 8.76 11.09 -13.23
CA PHE A 169 9.52 9.97 -12.65
C PHE A 169 10.02 10.29 -11.25
N ARG A 170 9.94 9.33 -10.35
CA ARG A 170 10.55 9.42 -9.02
C ARG A 170 11.75 8.50 -8.92
N ARG A 171 12.70 8.86 -8.05
CA ARG A 171 13.88 8.02 -7.75
C ARG A 171 13.56 7.03 -6.64
N CYS A 172 13.91 5.77 -6.82
CA CYS A 172 13.67 4.74 -5.82
C CYS A 172 14.29 5.08 -4.45
N ALA A 173 15.51 5.62 -4.40
CA ALA A 173 16.15 6.05 -3.15
C ALA A 173 15.39 7.12 -2.35
N ASN A 174 14.50 7.89 -3.01
CA ASN A 174 13.70 8.94 -2.38
C ASN A 174 12.25 8.49 -2.14
N ARG A 175 11.99 7.19 -2.16
CA ARG A 175 10.67 6.61 -1.90
C ARG A 175 10.35 6.76 -0.41
N GLU A 176 9.40 7.63 -0.07
CA GLU A 176 8.62 7.44 1.15
C GLU A 176 7.93 6.07 1.03
N SER A 177 8.01 5.23 2.07
CA SER A 177 7.54 3.86 1.93
C SER A 177 6.07 3.87 1.51
N ILE A 178 5.70 3.02 0.55
CA ILE A 178 4.31 2.89 0.08
C ILE A 178 3.35 2.67 1.25
N TRP A 179 3.83 1.94 2.25
CA TRP A 179 3.13 1.68 3.49
C TRP A 179 3.00 2.93 4.36
N ASP A 180 3.95 3.85 4.40
CA ASP A 180 3.76 5.09 5.16
C ASP A 180 2.59 5.92 4.60
N GLU A 181 2.38 5.95 3.28
CA GLU A 181 1.20 6.58 2.64
C GLU A 181 -0.09 5.76 2.83
N LEU A 182 -0.04 4.44 2.61
CA LEU A 182 -1.20 3.54 2.79
C LEU A 182 -1.62 3.43 4.26
N TYR A 183 -0.68 3.42 5.21
CA TYR A 183 -0.93 3.55 6.63
C TYR A 183 -1.47 4.94 6.91
N ARG A 184 -0.92 6.05 6.37
CA ARG A 184 -1.54 7.38 6.54
C ARG A 184 -3.01 7.40 6.11
N CYS A 185 -3.33 6.70 5.01
CA CYS A 185 -4.68 6.58 4.48
C CYS A 185 -5.56 5.65 5.33
N LYS A 186 -5.09 4.46 5.69
CA LYS A 186 -5.78 3.52 6.60
C LYS A 186 -6.00 4.12 7.99
N THR A 187 -5.01 4.81 8.54
CA THR A 187 -5.09 5.50 9.83
C THR A 187 -6.08 6.66 9.74
N ARG A 188 -6.12 7.42 8.63
CA ARG A 188 -7.19 8.41 8.40
C ARG A 188 -8.57 7.76 8.32
N ILE A 189 -8.75 6.70 7.54
CA ILE A 189 -10.04 5.99 7.43
C ILE A 189 -10.46 5.43 8.79
N PHE A 190 -9.54 4.84 9.55
CA PHE A 190 -9.79 4.35 10.90
C PHE A 190 -10.20 5.49 11.85
N LEU A 191 -9.49 6.63 11.80
CA LEU A 191 -9.80 7.81 12.62
C LEU A 191 -11.15 8.46 12.23
N TRP A 192 -11.52 8.47 10.96
CA TRP A 192 -12.71 9.16 10.46
C TRP A 192 -13.97 8.29 10.41
N LEU A 193 -13.85 6.97 10.23
CA LEU A 193 -15.01 6.07 10.12
C LEU A 193 -15.14 5.14 11.33
N VAL A 194 -14.04 4.49 11.74
CA VAL A 194 -14.11 3.45 12.77
C VAL A 194 -14.17 4.08 14.17
N LEU A 195 -13.34 5.09 14.43
CA LEU A 195 -13.28 5.73 15.74
C LEU A 195 -14.60 6.41 16.15
N PRO A 196 -15.33 7.14 15.28
CA PRO A 196 -16.63 7.70 15.62
C PRO A 196 -17.67 6.63 15.90
N VAL A 197 -17.67 5.53 15.14
CA VAL A 197 -18.58 4.39 15.38
C VAL A 197 -18.29 3.73 16.72
N ILE A 198 -17.02 3.52 17.08
CA ILE A 198 -16.63 2.99 18.39
C ILE A 198 -17.05 3.93 19.52
N VAL A 199 -16.86 5.24 19.36
CA VAL A 199 -17.25 6.24 20.36
C VAL A 199 -18.77 6.26 20.55
N VAL A 200 -19.55 6.29 19.47
CA VAL A 200 -21.02 6.25 19.53
C VAL A 200 -21.51 4.94 20.15
N PHE A 201 -20.92 3.81 19.77
CA PHE A 201 -21.27 2.51 20.34
C PHE A 201 -20.95 2.44 21.83
N SER A 202 -19.79 2.96 22.24
CA SER A 202 -19.39 3.03 23.65
C SER A 202 -20.32 3.93 24.46
N LEU A 203 -20.69 5.09 23.92
CA LEU A 203 -21.68 5.99 24.54
C LEU A 203 -23.06 5.33 24.63
N TYR A 204 -23.47 4.58 23.61
CA TYR A 204 -24.73 3.84 23.61
C TYR A 204 -24.75 2.74 24.68
N VAL A 205 -23.67 1.96 24.80
CA VAL A 205 -23.54 0.92 25.83
C VAL A 205 -23.54 1.55 27.23
N VAL A 206 -22.77 2.61 27.45
CA VAL A 206 -22.74 3.33 28.74
C VAL A 206 -24.11 3.93 29.06
N TRP A 207 -24.78 4.54 28.09
CA TRP A 207 -26.14 5.07 28.26
C TRP A 207 -27.18 3.98 28.54
N GLY A 208 -27.07 2.81 27.90
CA GLY A 208 -27.90 1.64 28.18
C GLY A 208 -27.69 1.08 29.59
N THR A 209 -26.45 1.11 30.10
CA THR A 209 -26.16 0.74 31.49
C THR A 209 -26.64 1.79 32.50
N LEU A 210 -26.60 3.08 32.14
CA LEU A 210 -27.08 4.17 32.99
C LEU A 210 -28.60 4.29 33.04
N LYS A 211 -29.30 3.93 31.96
CA LYS A 211 -30.78 3.91 31.89
C LYS A 211 -31.42 2.63 32.44
N SER A 212 -30.64 1.70 33.00
CA SER A 212 -31.20 0.55 33.72
C SER A 212 -31.76 0.97 35.08
N ASP A 213 -32.79 1.82 35.08
CA ASP A 213 -33.73 2.04 36.19
C ASP A 213 -34.78 0.92 36.26
N THR A 214 -34.58 -0.18 35.56
CA THR A 214 -35.35 -1.39 35.80
C THR A 214 -34.90 -2.02 37.10
N PRO A 215 -35.76 -2.10 38.14
CA PRO A 215 -35.43 -2.85 39.34
C PRO A 215 -35.09 -4.29 38.94
N PRO A 216 -34.13 -4.94 39.63
CA PRO A 216 -33.69 -6.28 39.28
C PRO A 216 -34.91 -7.20 39.15
N PRO A 217 -34.99 -8.03 38.09
CA PRO A 217 -36.14 -8.90 37.89
C PRO A 217 -36.31 -9.76 39.14
N GLN A 218 -37.46 -9.63 39.81
CA GLN A 218 -37.74 -10.49 40.96
C GLN A 218 -37.71 -11.95 40.51
N PRO A 219 -37.13 -12.86 41.31
CA PRO A 219 -37.10 -14.27 40.97
C PRO A 219 -38.52 -14.80 40.77
N LYS A 220 -38.74 -15.59 39.70
CA LYS A 220 -40.07 -16.15 39.38
C LYS A 220 -40.63 -16.89 40.60
N GLY A 221 -41.80 -16.46 41.07
CA GLY A 221 -42.53 -17.12 42.16
C GLY A 221 -42.90 -16.22 43.35
N CYS A 222 -42.30 -15.02 43.50
CA CYS A 222 -42.60 -14.12 44.63
C CYS A 222 -44.06 -13.60 44.63
N GLU A 223 -44.65 -13.35 43.46
CA GLU A 223 -46.04 -12.85 43.32
C GLU A 223 -47.10 -13.83 43.83
N ASN A 224 -46.81 -15.13 43.86
CA ASN A 224 -47.78 -16.16 44.24
C ASN A 224 -47.72 -16.55 45.72
N VAL A 225 -46.71 -16.09 46.47
CA VAL A 225 -46.56 -16.41 47.91
C VAL A 225 -47.67 -15.76 48.73
N ASP A 226 -48.14 -14.58 48.36
CA ASP A 226 -49.22 -13.92 49.10
C ASP A 226 -50.57 -14.61 48.96
N ARG A 227 -50.80 -15.23 47.79
CA ARG A 227 -52.03 -15.96 47.47
C ARG A 227 -52.03 -17.38 48.03
N ALA A 228 -50.85 -18.03 48.13
CA ALA A 228 -50.72 -19.40 48.60
C ALA A 228 -51.07 -19.60 50.09
N TYR A 229 -51.02 -18.52 50.88
CA TYR A 229 -51.25 -18.56 52.33
C TYR A 229 -52.40 -17.63 52.78
N SER A 230 -53.33 -17.28 51.87
CA SER A 230 -54.46 -16.38 52.18
C SER A 230 -55.45 -16.95 53.20
N ASP A 231 -55.53 -18.28 53.29
CA ASP A 231 -56.55 -18.97 54.09
C ASP A 231 -56.04 -19.37 55.49
N GLN A 232 -54.83 -18.93 55.86
CA GLN A 232 -54.26 -19.17 57.18
C GLN A 232 -54.40 -17.96 58.11
N SER A 233 -54.50 -18.23 59.42
CA SER A 233 -54.52 -17.17 60.44
C SER A 233 -53.30 -16.25 60.31
N GLU A 234 -53.50 -14.92 60.47
CA GLU A 234 -52.52 -13.88 60.13
C GLU A 234 -51.13 -14.13 60.71
N GLN A 235 -51.04 -14.63 61.95
CA GLN A 235 -49.76 -14.89 62.61
C GLN A 235 -48.98 -16.03 61.95
N VAL A 236 -49.65 -17.10 61.52
CA VAL A 236 -49.02 -18.26 60.89
C VAL A 236 -48.66 -17.94 59.44
N ALA A 237 -49.56 -17.25 58.74
CA ALA A 237 -49.31 -16.78 57.38
C ALA A 237 -48.10 -15.85 57.32
N ALA A 238 -47.92 -14.93 58.28
CA ALA A 238 -46.78 -14.02 58.31
C ALA A 238 -45.44 -14.76 58.45
N ILE A 239 -45.36 -15.77 59.34
CA ILE A 239 -44.14 -16.57 59.54
C ILE A 239 -43.83 -17.40 58.29
N MET A 240 -44.83 -18.05 57.71
CA MET A 240 -44.63 -18.89 56.51
C MET A 240 -44.27 -18.08 55.27
N LYS A 241 -44.91 -16.92 55.07
CA LYS A 241 -44.57 -15.98 53.99
C LYS A 241 -43.14 -15.48 54.10
N TYR A 242 -42.71 -15.11 55.31
CA TYR A 242 -41.33 -14.67 55.57
C TYR A 242 -40.31 -15.77 55.23
N GLN A 243 -40.52 -16.99 55.70
CA GLN A 243 -39.60 -18.10 55.42
C GLN A 243 -39.55 -18.48 53.93
N MET A 244 -40.68 -18.45 53.22
CA MET A 244 -40.73 -18.74 51.79
C MET A 244 -40.09 -17.65 50.96
N ARG A 245 -40.34 -16.37 51.27
CA ARG A 245 -39.68 -15.25 50.59
C ARG A 245 -38.16 -15.30 50.78
N LYS A 246 -37.70 -15.61 51.99
CA LYS A 246 -36.27 -15.82 52.28
C LYS A 246 -35.67 -16.98 51.48
N LYS A 247 -36.36 -18.12 51.38
CA LYS A 247 -35.90 -19.27 50.59
C LYS A 247 -35.86 -19.00 49.08
N LEU A 248 -36.80 -18.21 48.58
CA LEU A 248 -36.90 -17.84 47.16
C LEU A 248 -36.01 -16.64 46.80
N GLY A 249 -35.30 -16.05 47.76
CA GLY A 249 -34.49 -14.84 47.55
C GLY A 249 -35.32 -13.58 47.29
N CYS A 250 -36.59 -13.60 47.65
CA CYS A 250 -37.55 -12.49 47.52
C CYS A 250 -37.50 -11.52 48.72
N ASP A 251 -36.50 -11.61 49.61
CA ASP A 251 -36.34 -10.69 50.73
C ASP A 251 -36.00 -9.31 50.15
N SER A 252 -37.05 -8.51 49.96
CA SER A 252 -36.97 -7.09 49.68
C SER A 252 -36.14 -6.42 50.78
N ARG A 253 -35.16 -5.62 50.38
CA ARG A 253 -34.82 -4.44 51.17
C ARG A 253 -36.06 -3.59 51.37
#